data_AF-A0A2E7RLJ5-F1
#
_entry.id   AF-A0A2E7RLJ5-F1
#
_cell.length_a   1.000
_cell.length_b   1.000
_cell.length_c   1.000
_cell.angle_alpha   90.00
_cell.angle_beta   90.00
_cell.angle_gamma   90.00
#
_symmetry.space_group_name_H-M   'P 1'
#
loop_
_entity.id
_entity.type
_entity.pdbx_description
1 polymer ?
#
loop_
_entity_poly.entity_id
_entity_poly.type
_entity_poly.pdbx_seq_one_letter_code
_entity_poly.pdbx_strand_id
1 'polypeptide(L)'
;MNKNILLLSFLMVACAPGNDGSSSTSNSRNSNKPSVLREASSEEGAAAFAAAAAAAEAEAAAAAAAAEAEAAAALEKLRAEKSDAALPVPASNPAEPWTPKREPKFNFEPGGPIADDALANYWVEMSCTVGGEDVGKMSFEFWPEKAPITVRNFLRYCDEGFYDSLGFHRVVRDFMIQGGDPTGTGGGDGPYGDIKGEFSEEKPWEHHYGVLSMARGQSVDSASCQFFLICAESGSVWNLDGKYASFGMMTSGVKTLEAIASAKTQRDGRENSKPLQKLVIENAVVHEGKAPRGEKIARPQPDFGDEPAKVSVQHCLVSFKGANPGITAERSKEEAKLLADEIAERARKGEDFNALIREYSADPVRPGDTQPGLYTLLNTGAFDVSFERANFDASNKWRKANEDYRDKQAKDEVTQEEMMSALQKLREELMASMPPRSAPREQMVAGFSRTAFSLKVGEVGICEYHPEDSKFGYHIMKRLK
;
A
#
# COMPACT_ATOMS: atom_id res chain seq x y z
N MET A 1 -14.40 14.43 -9.57
CA MET A 1 -13.22 14.54 -10.48
C MET A 1 -12.13 15.26 -9.71
N ASN A 2 -11.32 14.52 -8.95
CA ASN A 2 -10.38 15.11 -7.99
C ASN A 2 -9.01 15.29 -8.63
N LYS A 3 -8.62 16.56 -8.74
CA LYS A 3 -7.25 17.01 -8.98
C LYS A 3 -6.43 16.68 -7.73
N ASN A 4 -5.77 15.52 -7.68
CA ASN A 4 -4.78 15.17 -6.64
C ASN A 4 -3.72 14.15 -7.15
N ILE A 5 -3.51 14.06 -8.48
CA ILE A 5 -2.56 13.11 -9.12
C ILE A 5 -1.28 13.85 -9.54
N LEU A 6 -0.72 14.71 -8.70
CA LEU A 6 0.56 15.38 -8.99
C LEU A 6 1.35 15.59 -7.70
N LEU A 7 1.98 14.53 -7.20
CA LEU A 7 3.10 14.68 -6.26
C LEU A 7 4.17 13.56 -6.33
N LEU A 8 3.98 12.53 -7.17
CA LEU A 8 4.88 11.37 -7.21
C LEU A 8 6.11 11.51 -8.14
N SER A 9 6.24 12.65 -8.83
CA SER A 9 7.24 12.87 -9.89
C SER A 9 8.53 13.55 -9.43
N PHE A 10 8.62 14.03 -8.18
CA PHE A 10 9.70 14.94 -7.79
C PHE A 10 10.83 14.35 -6.94
N LEU A 11 10.72 13.11 -6.44
CA LEU A 11 11.83 12.49 -5.71
C LEU A 11 13.00 12.00 -6.61
N MET A 12 12.87 12.07 -7.95
CA MET A 12 13.79 11.46 -8.92
C MET A 12 14.35 12.41 -10.00
N VAL A 13 14.38 13.74 -9.79
CA VAL A 13 14.84 14.70 -10.85
C VAL A 13 16.27 15.25 -10.65
N ALA A 14 16.93 15.06 -9.50
CA ALA A 14 18.27 15.62 -9.31
C ALA A 14 19.41 14.67 -9.73
N CYS A 15 19.69 14.59 -11.03
CA CYS A 15 20.97 14.08 -11.55
C CYS A 15 21.33 14.78 -12.88
N ALA A 16 22.06 15.90 -12.79
CA ALA A 16 22.97 16.37 -13.84
C ALA A 16 24.06 17.23 -13.18
N PRO A 17 25.36 17.03 -13.48
CA PRO A 17 26.45 17.84 -12.92
C PRO A 17 26.61 19.14 -13.71
N GLY A 18 26.69 20.28 -13.00
CA GLY A 18 27.14 21.55 -13.56
C GLY A 18 28.67 21.64 -13.47
N ASN A 19 29.31 22.01 -14.58
CA ASN A 19 30.75 22.25 -14.68
C ASN A 19 31.05 23.76 -14.54
N ASP A 20 32.23 24.06 -14.01
CA ASP A 20 32.71 25.35 -13.51
C ASP A 20 33.02 26.42 -14.58
N GLY A 21 32.82 27.69 -14.17
CA GLY A 21 33.82 28.76 -14.27
C GLY A 21 33.94 29.60 -15.56
N SER A 22 33.48 30.85 -15.52
CA SER A 22 34.33 32.07 -15.46
C SER A 22 33.66 33.35 -15.99
N SER A 23 34.12 34.45 -15.41
CA SER A 23 33.60 35.81 -15.35
C SER A 23 33.74 36.67 -16.61
N SER A 24 32.82 37.62 -16.82
CA SER A 24 33.18 39.06 -16.83
C SER A 24 31.95 40.00 -16.82
N THR A 25 32.12 41.08 -16.08
CA THR A 25 31.25 42.22 -15.78
C THR A 25 30.83 43.09 -16.98
N SER A 26 29.59 43.62 -16.98
CA SER A 26 29.32 45.07 -16.75
C SER A 26 27.84 45.49 -16.99
N ASN A 27 27.47 46.54 -16.25
CA ASN A 27 26.19 47.24 -16.07
C ASN A 27 25.34 47.60 -17.31
N SER A 28 24.01 47.61 -17.15
CA SER A 28 23.17 48.86 -17.17
C SER A 28 21.66 48.63 -17.43
N ARG A 29 20.84 49.07 -16.47
CA ARG A 29 19.49 49.71 -16.58
C ARG A 29 18.26 48.90 -17.07
N ASN A 30 17.53 48.41 -16.07
CA ASN A 30 16.11 48.65 -15.74
C ASN A 30 15.10 48.98 -16.86
N SER A 31 14.16 48.06 -17.15
CA SER A 31 12.72 48.37 -17.25
C SER A 31 11.83 47.10 -17.19
N ASN A 32 10.94 47.06 -16.19
CA ASN A 32 9.67 46.33 -16.04
C ASN A 32 9.38 45.02 -16.79
N LYS A 33 9.37 43.91 -16.03
CA LYS A 33 8.42 42.77 -16.05
C LYS A 33 8.80 41.81 -14.90
N PRO A 34 7.89 41.28 -14.04
CA PRO A 34 8.29 40.27 -13.07
C PRO A 34 8.39 38.92 -13.79
N SER A 35 9.59 38.64 -14.31
CA SER A 35 10.10 37.29 -14.52
C SER A 35 10.52 36.73 -13.18
N VAL A 36 9.92 35.63 -12.72
CA VAL A 36 10.48 34.85 -11.62
C VAL A 36 10.41 33.36 -11.98
N LEU A 37 11.32 32.96 -12.86
CA LEU A 37 11.82 31.59 -12.95
C LEU A 37 13.32 31.70 -13.20
N ARG A 38 14.07 31.91 -12.13
CA ARG A 38 15.47 31.52 -12.05
C ARG A 38 15.89 31.38 -10.59
N GLU A 39 16.68 30.33 -10.36
CA GLU A 39 17.52 30.03 -9.21
C GLU A 39 16.83 29.43 -7.97
N ALA A 40 16.86 28.08 -7.94
CA ALA A 40 17.07 27.33 -6.71
C ALA A 40 17.91 26.08 -7.04
N SER A 41 19.19 26.31 -7.36
CA SER A 41 20.24 25.30 -7.22
C SER A 41 20.95 25.58 -5.89
N SER A 42 20.33 25.19 -4.79
CA SER A 42 20.96 25.13 -3.47
C SER A 42 20.39 23.93 -2.72
N GLU A 43 21.21 23.31 -1.86
CA GLU A 43 20.88 22.14 -1.05
C GLU A 43 19.61 22.35 -0.19
N GLU A 44 19.24 23.60 0.10
CA GLU A 44 18.00 23.99 0.77
C GLU A 44 16.74 23.63 -0.02
N GLY A 45 16.78 23.63 -1.36
CA GLY A 45 15.64 23.29 -2.21
C GLY A 45 15.32 21.79 -2.21
N ALA A 46 16.34 20.93 -2.15
CA ALA A 46 16.19 19.48 -2.05
C ALA A 46 15.74 19.07 -0.63
N ALA A 47 16.25 19.74 0.40
CA ALA A 47 15.81 19.55 1.78
C ALA A 47 14.36 20.03 1.99
N ALA A 48 13.96 21.16 1.40
CA ALA A 48 12.58 21.65 1.46
C ALA A 48 11.59 20.72 0.73
N PHE A 49 12.02 20.09 -0.36
CA PHE A 49 11.17 19.15 -1.12
C PHE A 49 11.03 17.78 -0.43
N ALA A 50 12.12 17.28 0.18
CA ALA A 50 12.08 16.08 1.01
C ALA A 50 11.25 16.32 2.29
N ALA A 51 11.36 17.49 2.90
CA ALA A 51 10.52 17.92 4.01
C ALA A 51 9.04 18.05 3.59
N ALA A 52 8.75 18.53 2.38
CA ALA A 52 7.39 18.60 1.85
C ALA A 52 6.80 17.21 1.52
N ALA A 53 7.60 16.27 1.04
CA ALA A 53 7.18 14.88 0.80
C ALA A 53 6.96 14.11 2.11
N ALA A 54 7.87 14.28 3.09
CA ALA A 54 7.69 13.75 4.43
C ALA A 54 6.51 14.42 5.15
N ALA A 55 6.25 15.71 4.90
CA ALA A 55 5.06 16.40 5.40
C ALA A 55 3.78 15.89 4.72
N ALA A 56 3.79 15.57 3.43
CA ALA A 56 2.63 15.00 2.73
C ALA A 56 2.36 13.54 3.13
N GLU A 57 3.39 12.73 3.37
CA GLU A 57 3.24 11.38 3.96
C GLU A 57 2.82 11.47 5.44
N ALA A 58 3.35 12.41 6.20
CA ALA A 58 2.89 12.70 7.56
C ALA A 58 1.46 13.25 7.56
N GLU A 59 1.05 13.99 6.53
CA GLU A 59 -0.32 14.51 6.36
C GLU A 59 -1.27 13.39 5.91
N ALA A 60 -0.82 12.44 5.09
CA ALA A 60 -1.58 11.25 4.73
C ALA A 60 -1.69 10.26 5.91
N ALA A 61 -0.62 10.07 6.67
CA ALA A 61 -0.61 9.28 7.89
C ALA A 61 -1.42 9.98 9.00
N ALA A 62 -1.35 11.31 9.10
CA ALA A 62 -2.20 12.11 9.97
C ALA A 62 -3.65 12.11 9.49
N ALA A 63 -3.92 12.03 8.19
CA ALA A 63 -5.28 11.90 7.65
C ALA A 63 -5.85 10.51 7.92
N ALA A 64 -5.03 9.45 7.85
CA ALA A 64 -5.41 8.10 8.24
C ALA A 64 -5.62 8.00 9.75
N ALA A 65 -4.70 8.53 10.56
CA ALA A 65 -4.84 8.60 12.01
C ALA A 65 -5.99 9.53 12.44
N ALA A 66 -6.28 10.60 11.68
CA ALA A 66 -7.43 11.47 11.91
C ALA A 66 -8.74 10.80 11.47
N ALA A 67 -8.74 10.01 10.40
CA ALA A 67 -9.89 9.20 10.02
C ALA A 67 -10.16 8.10 11.06
N GLU A 68 -9.11 7.52 11.63
CA GLU A 68 -9.17 6.55 12.72
C GLU A 68 -9.63 7.19 14.04
N ALA A 69 -9.10 8.35 14.39
CA ALA A 69 -9.53 9.15 15.53
C ALA A 69 -10.95 9.69 15.36
N GLU A 70 -11.36 10.05 14.14
CA GLU A 70 -12.72 10.52 13.84
C GLU A 70 -13.72 9.38 13.74
N ALA A 71 -13.33 8.20 13.26
CA ALA A 71 -14.16 6.99 13.36
C ALA A 71 -14.36 6.62 14.83
N ALA A 72 -13.30 6.67 15.64
CA ALA A 72 -13.38 6.45 17.08
C ALA A 72 -14.21 7.54 17.80
N ALA A 73 -14.05 8.81 17.43
CA ALA A 73 -14.82 9.92 17.98
C ALA A 73 -16.28 9.91 17.50
N ALA A 74 -16.56 9.48 16.28
CA ALA A 74 -17.92 9.26 15.78
C ALA A 74 -18.58 8.10 16.54
N LEU A 75 -17.82 7.05 16.87
CA LEU A 75 -18.26 5.97 17.74
C LEU A 75 -18.65 6.48 19.13
N GLU A 76 -17.78 7.29 19.74
CA GLU A 76 -17.99 7.86 21.07
C GLU A 76 -19.15 8.87 21.07
N LYS A 77 -19.27 9.68 20.01
CA LYS A 77 -20.37 10.62 19.85
C LYS A 77 -21.70 9.92 19.60
N LEU A 78 -21.72 8.81 18.85
CA LEU A 78 -22.89 7.93 18.72
C LEU A 78 -23.24 7.26 20.06
N ARG A 79 -22.25 6.93 20.89
CA ARG A 79 -22.45 6.45 22.26
C ARG A 79 -23.01 7.55 23.18
N ALA A 80 -22.55 8.80 23.04
CA ALA A 80 -22.99 9.95 23.83
C ALA A 80 -24.34 10.56 23.38
N GLU A 81 -24.64 10.60 22.07
CA GLU A 81 -25.93 11.10 21.55
C GLU A 81 -27.10 10.19 21.94
N LYS A 82 -26.84 8.91 22.27
CA LYS A 82 -27.82 8.00 22.87
C LYS A 82 -28.01 8.17 24.38
N SER A 83 -27.22 9.01 25.08
CA SER A 83 -27.42 9.29 26.51
C SER A 83 -28.28 10.53 26.80
N ASP A 84 -28.53 11.43 25.83
CA ASP A 84 -29.20 12.73 26.07
C ASP A 84 -30.60 12.90 25.43
N ALA A 85 -31.10 11.92 24.68
CA ALA A 85 -32.50 11.92 24.22
C ALA A 85 -33.40 11.18 25.22
N ALA A 86 -33.66 11.80 26.37
CA ALA A 86 -34.66 11.34 27.33
C ALA A 86 -36.10 11.52 26.79
N LEU A 87 -36.53 10.64 25.89
CA LEU A 87 -37.87 10.06 25.98
C LEU A 87 -37.84 9.08 27.16
N PRO A 88 -38.95 8.86 27.91
CA PRO A 88 -38.91 8.14 29.19
C PRO A 88 -38.18 6.82 29.00
N VAL A 89 -36.97 6.76 29.56
CA VAL A 89 -36.15 5.56 29.62
C VAL A 89 -36.94 4.63 30.54
N PRO A 90 -37.48 3.50 30.06
CA PRO A 90 -37.72 2.42 31.01
C PRO A 90 -36.33 2.17 31.60
N ALA A 91 -36.18 2.46 32.90
CA ALA A 91 -34.99 2.22 33.69
C ALA A 91 -34.32 0.95 33.15
N SER A 92 -33.05 1.06 32.75
CA SER A 92 -32.23 -0.03 32.24
C SER A 92 -32.81 -1.38 32.67
N ASN A 93 -33.62 -1.98 31.81
CA ASN A 93 -33.85 -3.40 31.94
C ASN A 93 -32.44 -3.96 31.81
N PRO A 94 -31.92 -4.78 32.74
CA PRO A 94 -30.72 -5.53 32.41
C PRO A 94 -31.06 -6.18 31.09
N ALA A 95 -30.36 -5.80 30.01
CA ALA A 95 -30.53 -6.46 28.72
C ALA A 95 -30.54 -7.94 29.07
N GLU A 96 -31.60 -8.67 28.68
CA GLU A 96 -31.71 -10.08 29.04
C GLU A 96 -30.32 -10.69 28.79
N PRO A 97 -29.72 -11.33 29.82
CA PRO A 97 -28.34 -11.75 29.74
C PRO A 97 -28.17 -12.51 28.43
N TRP A 98 -27.25 -12.01 27.60
CA TRP A 98 -27.10 -12.54 26.26
C TRP A 98 -26.99 -14.05 26.35
N THR A 99 -27.87 -14.73 25.62
CA THR A 99 -27.91 -16.18 25.60
C THR A 99 -27.23 -16.64 24.31
N PRO A 100 -26.25 -17.56 24.40
CA PRO A 100 -25.65 -18.19 23.23
C PRO A 100 -26.72 -18.64 22.22
N LYS A 101 -26.47 -18.41 20.92
CA LYS A 101 -27.39 -18.85 19.86
C LYS A 101 -27.37 -20.37 19.70
N ARG A 102 -26.36 -21.03 20.24
CA ARG A 102 -26.21 -22.48 20.31
C ARG A 102 -25.41 -22.88 21.55
N GLU A 103 -25.56 -24.14 21.95
CA GLU A 103 -24.81 -24.72 23.05
C GLU A 103 -23.31 -24.77 22.71
N PRO A 104 -22.42 -24.17 23.52
CA PRO A 104 -20.98 -24.18 23.27
C PRO A 104 -20.44 -25.61 23.38
N LYS A 105 -19.71 -26.05 22.36
CA LYS A 105 -19.15 -27.40 22.33
C LYS A 105 -17.86 -27.49 23.14
N PHE A 106 -17.07 -26.43 23.13
CA PHE A 106 -15.70 -26.41 23.62
C PHE A 106 -15.53 -25.58 24.89
N ASN A 107 -16.43 -24.61 25.15
CA ASN A 107 -16.46 -23.80 26.37
C ASN A 107 -15.16 -23.00 26.56
N PHE A 108 -14.95 -22.00 25.71
CA PHE A 108 -13.74 -21.16 25.70
C PHE A 108 -13.73 -20.04 26.75
N GLU A 109 -14.63 -20.02 27.73
CA GLU A 109 -14.62 -19.00 28.78
C GLU A 109 -13.26 -18.92 29.51
N PRO A 110 -12.87 -17.73 30.00
CA PRO A 110 -11.67 -17.60 30.83
C PRO A 110 -11.74 -18.52 32.05
N GLY A 111 -10.72 -19.36 32.24
CA GLY A 111 -10.69 -20.38 33.29
C GLY A 111 -11.47 -21.67 32.98
N GLY A 112 -12.00 -21.81 31.76
CA GLY A 112 -12.64 -23.02 31.25
C GLY A 112 -11.66 -24.19 31.01
N PRO A 113 -12.14 -25.30 30.42
CA PRO A 113 -11.41 -26.56 30.32
C PRO A 113 -10.20 -26.53 29.36
N ILE A 114 -10.14 -25.57 28.44
CA ILE A 114 -9.09 -25.49 27.41
C ILE A 114 -8.00 -24.51 27.87
N ALA A 115 -6.76 -24.98 27.99
CA ALA A 115 -5.60 -24.16 28.28
C ALA A 115 -5.20 -23.27 27.07
N ASP A 116 -4.51 -22.16 27.32
CA ASP A 116 -4.15 -21.18 26.26
C ASP A 116 -3.26 -21.79 25.16
N ASP A 117 -2.32 -22.66 25.52
CA ASP A 117 -1.44 -23.35 24.58
C ASP A 117 -2.17 -24.36 23.68
N ALA A 118 -3.32 -24.87 24.12
CA ALA A 118 -4.17 -25.76 23.35
C ALA A 118 -5.06 -25.02 22.32
N LEU A 119 -5.17 -23.68 22.40
CA LEU A 119 -6.01 -22.90 21.48
C LEU A 119 -5.56 -23.02 20.02
N ALA A 120 -4.27 -23.26 19.77
CA ALA A 120 -3.71 -23.43 18.42
C ALA A 120 -4.21 -24.70 17.70
N ASN A 121 -4.81 -25.64 18.44
CA ASN A 121 -5.43 -26.84 17.88
C ASN A 121 -6.86 -26.60 17.38
N TYR A 122 -7.34 -25.35 17.40
CA TYR A 122 -8.66 -24.98 16.91
C TYR A 122 -8.55 -24.05 15.71
N TRP A 123 -9.52 -24.15 14.81
CA TRP A 123 -9.64 -23.28 13.65
C TRP A 123 -11.13 -22.95 13.41
N VAL A 124 -11.39 -21.85 12.71
CA VAL A 124 -12.75 -21.40 12.42
C VAL A 124 -13.04 -21.46 10.93
N GLU A 125 -14.16 -22.08 10.56
CA GLU A 125 -14.77 -21.98 9.24
C GLU A 125 -15.87 -20.91 9.27
N MET A 126 -15.77 -19.87 8.44
CA MET A 126 -16.73 -18.78 8.35
C MET A 126 -17.41 -18.79 6.98
N SER A 127 -18.71 -19.07 6.94
CA SER A 127 -19.52 -19.02 5.70
C SER A 127 -20.11 -17.63 5.52
N CYS A 128 -20.06 -17.09 4.30
CA CYS A 128 -20.50 -15.71 4.05
C CYS A 128 -21.43 -15.58 2.84
N THR A 129 -22.33 -14.61 2.92
CA THR A 129 -23.16 -14.17 1.79
C THR A 129 -22.92 -12.70 1.44
N VAL A 130 -23.13 -12.39 0.16
CA VAL A 130 -23.05 -11.03 -0.39
C VAL A 130 -24.35 -10.76 -1.13
N GLY A 131 -25.16 -9.82 -0.64
CA GLY A 131 -26.50 -9.56 -1.19
C GLY A 131 -27.48 -10.74 -1.02
N GLY A 132 -27.17 -11.69 -0.12
CA GLY A 132 -27.94 -12.92 0.07
C GLY A 132 -27.48 -14.10 -0.81
N GLU A 133 -26.47 -13.91 -1.67
CA GLU A 133 -25.87 -14.99 -2.44
C GLU A 133 -24.66 -15.58 -1.70
N ASP A 134 -24.55 -16.91 -1.66
CA ASP A 134 -23.40 -17.61 -1.06
C ASP A 134 -22.13 -17.33 -1.86
N VAL A 135 -21.12 -16.77 -1.18
CA VAL A 135 -19.79 -16.47 -1.75
C VAL A 135 -18.71 -17.41 -1.25
N GLY A 136 -19.09 -18.48 -0.55
CA GLY A 136 -18.20 -19.51 -0.02
C GLY A 136 -17.77 -19.25 1.42
N LYS A 137 -16.62 -19.80 1.76
CA LYS A 137 -16.13 -19.88 3.14
C LYS A 137 -14.69 -19.44 3.27
N MET A 138 -14.36 -18.90 4.43
CA MET A 138 -12.99 -18.61 4.87
C MET A 138 -12.63 -19.53 6.04
N SER A 139 -11.37 -19.97 6.08
CA SER A 139 -10.85 -20.78 7.19
C SER A 139 -9.71 -20.03 7.88
N PHE A 140 -9.68 -20.03 9.20
CA PHE A 140 -8.71 -19.26 10.00
C PHE A 140 -8.01 -20.12 11.04
N GLU A 141 -6.68 -20.01 11.09
CA GLU A 141 -5.86 -20.49 12.21
C GLU A 141 -5.48 -19.31 13.12
N PHE A 142 -5.02 -19.61 14.33
CA PHE A 142 -4.82 -18.61 15.39
C PHE A 142 -3.41 -18.66 15.99
N TRP A 143 -3.02 -17.56 16.63
CA TRP A 143 -1.69 -17.33 17.21
C TRP A 143 -1.77 -17.08 18.73
N PRO A 144 -2.15 -18.08 19.53
CA PRO A 144 -2.29 -17.92 20.98
C PRO A 144 -0.96 -17.70 21.70
N GLU A 145 0.18 -17.98 21.06
CA GLU A 145 1.50 -17.60 21.59
C GLU A 145 1.71 -16.09 21.66
N LYS A 146 0.95 -15.32 20.86
CA LYS A 146 1.05 -13.87 20.78
C LYS A 146 -0.14 -13.15 21.40
N ALA A 147 -1.35 -13.67 21.20
CA ALA A 147 -2.58 -13.04 21.63
C ALA A 147 -3.60 -14.04 22.22
N PRO A 148 -3.25 -14.78 23.31
CA PRO A 148 -4.10 -15.83 23.85
C PRO A 148 -5.47 -15.33 24.33
N ILE A 149 -5.54 -14.14 24.95
CA ILE A 149 -6.82 -13.57 25.42
C ILE A 149 -7.72 -13.28 24.22
N THR A 150 -7.15 -12.68 23.17
CA THR A 150 -7.86 -12.33 21.93
C THR A 150 -8.36 -13.57 21.19
N VAL A 151 -7.50 -14.58 21.02
CA VAL A 151 -7.85 -15.86 20.37
C VAL A 151 -8.98 -16.55 21.14
N ARG A 152 -8.85 -16.67 22.46
CA ARG A 152 -9.88 -17.28 23.32
C ARG A 152 -11.22 -16.55 23.19
N ASN A 153 -11.20 -15.22 23.24
CA ASN A 153 -12.39 -14.40 23.12
C ASN A 153 -13.09 -14.60 21.77
N PHE A 154 -12.33 -14.62 20.66
CA PHE A 154 -12.89 -14.86 19.33
C PHE A 154 -13.48 -16.27 19.20
N LEU A 155 -12.73 -17.30 19.64
CA LEU A 155 -13.19 -18.69 19.62
C LEU A 155 -14.46 -18.90 20.45
N ARG A 156 -14.58 -18.22 21.59
CA ARG A 156 -15.78 -18.23 22.42
C ARG A 156 -16.99 -17.70 21.67
N TYR A 157 -16.88 -16.51 21.08
CA TYR A 157 -17.95 -15.92 20.27
C TYR A 157 -18.34 -16.80 19.08
N CYS A 158 -17.35 -17.44 18.44
CA CYS A 158 -17.64 -18.44 17.42
C CYS A 158 -18.39 -19.63 18.02
N ASP A 159 -17.89 -20.31 19.05
CA ASP A 159 -18.49 -21.53 19.62
C ASP A 159 -19.96 -21.33 20.04
N GLU A 160 -20.26 -20.17 20.64
CA GLU A 160 -21.60 -19.78 21.09
C GLU A 160 -22.53 -19.25 19.97
N GLY A 161 -22.03 -19.11 18.73
CA GLY A 161 -22.80 -18.62 17.57
C GLY A 161 -23.08 -17.12 17.58
N PHE A 162 -22.28 -16.33 18.31
CA PHE A 162 -22.46 -14.88 18.39
C PHE A 162 -22.41 -14.21 17.01
N TYR A 163 -21.41 -14.58 16.20
CA TYR A 163 -21.19 -14.00 14.87
C TYR A 163 -22.21 -14.41 13.80
N ASP A 164 -23.03 -15.44 14.05
CA ASP A 164 -24.03 -15.91 13.09
C ASP A 164 -25.03 -14.78 12.75
N SER A 165 -25.29 -14.57 11.47
CA SER A 165 -26.11 -13.48 10.93
C SER A 165 -25.60 -12.06 11.20
N LEU A 166 -24.39 -11.87 11.75
CA LEU A 166 -23.76 -10.55 11.84
C LEU A 166 -23.14 -10.15 10.51
N GLY A 167 -22.98 -8.85 10.31
CA GLY A 167 -22.49 -8.31 9.03
C GLY A 167 -21.07 -7.75 9.08
N PHE A 168 -20.52 -7.55 7.89
CA PHE A 168 -19.39 -6.65 7.67
C PHE A 168 -19.95 -5.26 7.43
N HIS A 169 -19.78 -4.36 8.41
CA HIS A 169 -20.36 -3.02 8.37
C HIS A 169 -19.43 -1.99 7.70
N ARG A 170 -18.14 -2.31 7.56
CA ARG A 170 -17.11 -1.43 6.99
C ARG A 170 -16.18 -2.23 6.07
N VAL A 171 -16.03 -1.78 4.83
CA VAL A 171 -15.22 -2.40 3.79
C VAL A 171 -14.35 -1.33 3.13
N VAL A 172 -13.03 -1.48 3.21
CA VAL A 172 -12.07 -0.60 2.54
C VAL A 172 -11.15 -1.47 1.68
N ARG A 173 -11.40 -1.49 0.36
CA ARG A 173 -10.78 -2.44 -0.58
C ARG A 173 -9.25 -2.48 -0.54
N ASP A 174 -8.61 -1.34 -0.29
CA ASP A 174 -7.15 -1.21 -0.24
C ASP A 174 -6.60 -1.25 1.19
N PHE A 175 -7.37 -1.84 2.11
CA PHE A 175 -7.00 -1.95 3.52
C PHE A 175 -7.57 -3.24 4.17
N MET A 176 -8.86 -3.25 4.53
CA MET A 176 -9.47 -4.33 5.32
C MET A 176 -11.00 -4.40 5.18
N ILE A 177 -11.58 -5.51 5.63
CA ILE A 177 -13.00 -5.66 5.90
C ILE A 177 -13.23 -5.83 7.41
N GLN A 178 -14.20 -5.14 8.00
CA GLN A 178 -14.47 -5.16 9.44
C GLN A 178 -15.90 -5.62 9.72
N GLY A 179 -16.02 -6.52 10.69
CA GLY A 179 -17.26 -7.19 11.07
C GLY A 179 -17.32 -7.51 12.56
N GLY A 180 -18.36 -8.26 12.94
CA GLY A 180 -18.56 -8.71 14.33
C GLY A 180 -19.30 -7.73 15.23
N ASP A 181 -19.78 -6.60 14.70
CA ASP A 181 -20.63 -5.66 15.46
C ASP A 181 -22.09 -6.16 15.51
N PRO A 182 -22.66 -6.43 16.69
CA PRO A 182 -24.06 -6.86 16.82
C PRO A 182 -25.07 -5.80 16.41
N THR A 183 -24.70 -4.53 16.41
CA THR A 183 -25.56 -3.40 16.00
C THR A 183 -25.44 -3.09 14.51
N GLY A 184 -24.35 -3.50 13.86
CA GLY A 184 -24.03 -3.21 12.47
C GLY A 184 -23.71 -1.73 12.18
N THR A 185 -23.47 -0.90 13.19
CA THR A 185 -23.17 0.53 13.05
C THR A 185 -21.69 0.89 13.27
N GLY A 186 -20.85 -0.10 13.57
CA GLY A 186 -19.48 0.01 14.05
C GLY A 186 -19.33 0.22 15.56
N GLY A 187 -20.42 0.41 16.31
CA GLY A 187 -20.37 0.93 17.68
C GLY A 187 -20.78 -0.06 18.78
N GLY A 188 -21.20 -1.26 18.41
CA GLY A 188 -21.63 -2.28 19.35
C GLY A 188 -20.48 -3.06 19.97
N ASP A 189 -20.69 -3.47 21.21
CA ASP A 189 -19.76 -4.26 22.00
C ASP A 189 -20.35 -5.65 22.23
N GLY A 190 -19.47 -6.60 22.54
CA GLY A 190 -19.87 -7.96 22.87
C GLY A 190 -20.38 -8.07 24.31
N PRO A 191 -21.16 -9.11 24.62
CA PRO A 191 -21.74 -9.32 25.95
C PRO A 191 -20.70 -9.54 27.07
N TYR A 192 -19.43 -9.79 26.73
CA TYR A 192 -18.37 -10.06 27.71
C TYR A 192 -17.50 -8.85 28.04
N GLY A 193 -17.82 -7.68 27.49
CA GLY A 193 -17.07 -6.46 27.72
C GLY A 193 -15.73 -6.45 26.99
N ASP A 194 -14.81 -5.66 27.53
CA ASP A 194 -13.51 -5.38 26.91
C ASP A 194 -12.44 -6.39 27.35
N ILE A 195 -11.49 -6.64 26.44
CA ILE A 195 -10.30 -7.46 26.68
C ILE A 195 -9.02 -6.62 26.65
N LYS A 196 -8.00 -7.12 27.36
CA LYS A 196 -6.66 -6.54 27.38
C LYS A 196 -6.02 -6.61 25.99
N GLY A 197 -5.33 -5.54 25.57
CA GLY A 197 -4.60 -5.46 24.32
C GLY A 197 -3.34 -6.32 24.29
N GLU A 198 -3.13 -7.03 23.18
CA GLU A 198 -2.01 -7.95 22.94
C GLU A 198 -1.35 -7.65 21.58
N PHE A 199 -0.30 -6.82 21.56
CA PHE A 199 0.28 -6.29 20.32
C PHE A 199 1.65 -6.87 19.98
N SER A 200 1.96 -6.96 18.67
CA SER A 200 3.26 -7.44 18.16
C SER A 200 3.85 -6.52 17.10
N GLU A 201 5.18 -6.37 17.12
CA GLU A 201 5.97 -5.81 16.01
C GLU A 201 6.82 -6.88 15.31
N GLU A 202 6.70 -8.15 15.73
CA GLU A 202 7.52 -9.24 15.23
C GLU A 202 6.99 -9.75 13.89
N LYS A 203 7.91 -9.94 12.93
CA LYS A 203 7.61 -10.28 11.53
C LYS A 203 6.69 -11.48 11.31
N PRO A 204 6.73 -12.57 12.10
CA PRO A 204 5.82 -13.70 11.88
C PRO A 204 4.33 -13.38 12.07
N TRP A 205 4.00 -12.32 12.82
CA TRP A 205 2.63 -11.92 13.15
C TRP A 205 2.29 -10.52 12.65
N GLU A 206 3.03 -9.99 11.69
CA GLU A 206 2.75 -8.68 11.11
C GLU A 206 1.46 -8.68 10.29
N HIS A 207 0.82 -7.52 10.17
CA HIS A 207 -0.37 -7.37 9.35
C HIS A 207 -0.02 -7.49 7.87
N HIS A 208 -0.71 -8.39 7.16
CA HIS A 208 -0.61 -8.57 5.72
C HIS A 208 -1.89 -9.25 5.22
N TYR A 209 -2.04 -9.43 3.91
CA TYR A 209 -3.26 -9.98 3.32
C TYR A 209 -3.70 -11.30 3.98
N GLY A 210 -4.95 -11.36 4.45
CA GLY A 210 -5.51 -12.54 5.11
C GLY A 210 -5.30 -12.60 6.63
N VAL A 211 -4.56 -11.65 7.22
CA VAL A 211 -4.40 -11.57 8.68
C VAL A 211 -5.68 -11.09 9.35
N LEU A 212 -6.07 -11.80 10.40
CA LEU A 212 -7.22 -11.50 11.26
C LEU A 212 -6.74 -10.74 12.50
N SER A 213 -7.37 -9.60 12.76
CA SER A 213 -7.00 -8.69 13.84
C SER A 213 -8.22 -8.15 14.58
N MET A 214 -8.04 -7.80 15.86
CA MET A 214 -9.14 -7.33 16.71
C MET A 214 -9.28 -5.81 16.60
N ALA A 215 -10.50 -5.32 16.34
CA ALA A 215 -10.80 -3.90 16.36
C ALA A 215 -10.91 -3.40 17.81
N ARG A 216 -10.55 -2.14 18.04
CA ARG A 216 -10.63 -1.50 19.36
C ARG A 216 -10.96 -0.02 19.23
N GLY A 217 -11.43 0.56 20.32
CA GLY A 217 -11.52 2.01 20.47
C GLY A 217 -10.14 2.64 20.77
N GLN A 218 -10.16 3.87 21.29
CA GLN A 218 -8.95 4.63 21.61
C GLN A 218 -8.12 3.98 22.72
N SER A 219 -8.78 3.39 23.73
CA SER A 219 -8.08 2.64 24.78
C SER A 219 -7.47 1.37 24.21
N VAL A 220 -6.22 1.09 24.58
CA VAL A 220 -5.51 -0.12 24.19
C VAL A 220 -6.22 -1.40 24.66
N ASP A 221 -6.97 -1.31 25.77
CA ASP A 221 -7.71 -2.40 26.39
C ASP A 221 -9.23 -2.25 26.16
N SER A 222 -9.64 -1.85 24.95
CA SER A 222 -11.07 -1.67 24.58
C SER A 222 -11.53 -2.53 23.40
N ALA A 223 -10.74 -3.55 23.05
CA ALA A 223 -11.21 -4.56 22.12
C ALA A 223 -12.35 -5.37 22.76
N SER A 224 -13.38 -5.74 21.99
CA SER A 224 -14.48 -6.58 22.49
C SER A 224 -14.79 -7.70 21.51
N CYS A 225 -15.80 -7.57 20.65
CA CYS A 225 -16.21 -8.62 19.70
C CYS A 225 -15.91 -8.30 18.22
N GLN A 226 -15.61 -7.04 17.90
CA GLN A 226 -15.39 -6.60 16.52
C GLN A 226 -14.00 -6.96 16.03
N PHE A 227 -13.90 -7.50 14.83
CA PHE A 227 -12.64 -7.88 14.19
C PHE A 227 -12.56 -7.28 12.78
N PHE A 228 -11.34 -7.26 12.23
CA PHE A 228 -11.11 -6.96 10.84
C PHE A 228 -10.17 -7.98 10.20
N LEU A 229 -10.36 -8.20 8.92
CA LEU A 229 -9.55 -9.08 8.07
C LEU A 229 -8.87 -8.22 7.01
N ILE A 230 -7.55 -8.29 6.94
CA ILE A 230 -6.77 -7.53 5.97
C ILE A 230 -7.03 -8.06 4.56
N CYS A 231 -7.37 -7.18 3.62
CA CYS A 231 -7.67 -7.54 2.22
C CYS A 231 -6.78 -6.80 1.21
N ALA A 232 -5.70 -6.17 1.69
CA ALA A 232 -4.72 -5.47 0.88
C ALA A 232 -3.29 -5.62 1.41
N GLU A 233 -2.35 -5.12 0.61
CA GLU A 233 -0.94 -4.96 0.96
C GLU A 233 -0.62 -3.49 0.74
N SER A 234 -0.38 -2.73 1.80
CA SER A 234 -0.12 -1.29 1.69
C SER A 234 0.55 -0.75 2.96
N GLY A 235 1.11 0.45 2.88
CA GLY A 235 1.68 1.15 4.04
C GLY A 235 0.67 1.33 5.19
N SER A 236 -0.61 1.51 4.88
CA SER A 236 -1.67 1.61 5.89
C SER A 236 -1.85 0.30 6.66
N VAL A 237 -1.73 -0.85 6.00
CA VAL A 237 -1.78 -2.17 6.64
C VAL A 237 -0.61 -2.35 7.59
N TRP A 238 0.61 -2.14 7.12
CA TRP A 238 1.81 -2.36 7.92
C TRP A 238 1.96 -1.35 9.08
N ASN A 239 1.29 -0.19 8.99
CA ASN A 239 1.23 0.79 10.08
C ASN A 239 0.37 0.34 11.29
N LEU A 240 -0.34 -0.78 11.19
CA LEU A 240 -1.10 -1.40 12.28
C LEU A 240 -0.23 -2.22 13.24
N ASP A 241 0.96 -2.63 12.80
CA ASP A 241 1.90 -3.39 13.62
C ASP A 241 2.23 -2.62 14.92
N GLY A 242 2.26 -3.34 16.04
CA GLY A 242 2.43 -2.79 17.38
C GLY A 242 1.21 -2.05 17.95
N LYS A 243 0.13 -1.85 17.19
CA LYS A 243 -1.04 -1.05 17.62
C LYS A 243 -2.35 -1.82 17.69
N TYR A 244 -2.44 -2.93 16.96
CA TYR A 244 -3.61 -3.80 16.89
C TYR A 244 -3.19 -5.26 17.09
N ALA A 245 -4.06 -6.04 17.74
CA ALA A 245 -3.80 -7.43 18.03
C ALA A 245 -4.05 -8.25 16.77
N SER A 246 -2.99 -8.63 16.07
CA SER A 246 -3.03 -9.64 15.02
C SER A 246 -2.99 -11.01 15.70
N PHE A 247 -4.07 -11.77 15.55
CA PHE A 247 -4.30 -12.96 16.38
C PHE A 247 -4.59 -14.23 15.58
N GLY A 248 -4.66 -14.12 14.25
CA GLY A 248 -4.85 -15.27 13.38
C GLY A 248 -4.64 -14.94 11.91
N MET A 249 -4.76 -15.97 11.08
CA MET A 249 -4.49 -15.90 9.65
C MET A 249 -5.44 -16.81 8.89
N MET A 250 -5.95 -16.29 7.77
CA MET A 250 -6.73 -17.08 6.83
C MET A 250 -5.85 -18.15 6.19
N THR A 251 -6.33 -19.39 6.09
CA THR A 251 -5.64 -20.51 5.44
C THR A 251 -6.31 -20.99 4.15
N SER A 252 -7.56 -20.59 3.93
CA SER A 252 -8.30 -20.73 2.66
C SER A 252 -9.46 -19.73 2.61
N GLY A 253 -9.92 -19.40 1.40
CA GLY A 253 -11.07 -18.53 1.17
C GLY A 253 -10.76 -17.20 0.47
N VAL A 254 -9.70 -17.11 -0.34
CA VAL A 254 -9.35 -15.85 -1.05
C VAL A 254 -10.52 -15.36 -1.89
N LYS A 255 -11.20 -16.27 -2.62
CA LYS A 255 -12.40 -15.92 -3.40
C LYS A 255 -13.49 -15.26 -2.55
N THR A 256 -13.71 -15.78 -1.34
CA THR A 256 -14.74 -15.27 -0.42
C THR A 256 -14.35 -13.90 0.14
N LEU A 257 -13.10 -13.74 0.59
CA LEU A 257 -12.57 -12.46 1.04
C LEU A 257 -12.68 -11.40 -0.07
N GLU A 258 -12.28 -11.74 -1.29
CA GLU A 258 -12.32 -10.83 -2.44
C GLU A 258 -13.74 -10.45 -2.86
N ALA A 259 -14.70 -11.37 -2.76
CA ALA A 259 -16.10 -11.08 -3.03
C ALA A 259 -16.68 -10.06 -2.04
N ILE A 260 -16.33 -10.18 -0.75
CA ILE A 260 -16.75 -9.22 0.29
C ILE A 260 -16.01 -7.89 0.11
N ALA A 261 -14.69 -7.91 -0.09
CA ALA A 261 -13.86 -6.72 -0.23
C ALA A 261 -14.17 -5.91 -1.49
N SER A 262 -14.73 -6.54 -2.53
CA SER A 262 -15.13 -5.89 -3.78
C SER A 262 -16.57 -5.36 -3.77
N ALA A 263 -17.29 -5.51 -2.65
CA ALA A 263 -18.63 -4.96 -2.51
C ALA A 263 -18.61 -3.44 -2.72
N LYS A 264 -19.60 -2.93 -3.47
CA LYS A 264 -19.73 -1.48 -3.67
C LYS A 264 -20.02 -0.81 -2.34
N THR A 265 -19.29 0.25 -2.04
CA THR A 265 -19.47 1.07 -0.84
C THR A 265 -20.01 2.44 -1.18
N GLN A 266 -20.59 3.09 -0.18
CA GLN A 266 -20.94 4.49 -0.17
C GLN A 266 -20.17 5.22 0.93
N ARG A 267 -20.25 6.55 0.87
CA ARG A 267 -19.62 7.41 1.87
C ARG A 267 -20.26 7.21 3.24
N ASP A 268 -19.41 7.05 4.25
CA ASP A 268 -19.74 7.04 5.66
C ASP A 268 -18.74 7.95 6.40
N GLY A 269 -19.24 9.06 6.96
CA GLY A 269 -18.38 10.15 7.41
C GLY A 269 -17.42 10.66 6.32
N ARG A 270 -16.11 10.46 6.52
CA ARG A 270 -15.05 10.90 5.59
C ARG A 270 -14.54 9.83 4.63
N GLU A 271 -14.93 8.57 4.78
CA GLU A 271 -14.43 7.45 3.96
C GLU A 271 -15.55 6.76 3.16
N ASN A 272 -15.20 6.10 2.05
CA ASN A 272 -16.14 5.29 1.27
C ASN A 272 -16.08 3.84 1.74
N SER A 273 -16.73 3.54 2.86
CA SER A 273 -16.55 2.25 3.53
C SER A 273 -17.84 1.49 3.84
N LYS A 274 -19.01 2.13 3.84
CA LYS A 274 -20.27 1.46 4.16
C LYS A 274 -20.78 0.66 2.96
N PRO A 275 -20.95 -0.67 3.05
CA PRO A 275 -21.47 -1.47 1.95
C PRO A 275 -22.88 -1.07 1.52
N LEU A 276 -23.12 -1.06 0.21
CA LEU A 276 -24.45 -0.82 -0.38
C LEU A 276 -25.38 -2.04 -0.26
N GLN A 277 -24.79 -3.23 -0.17
CA GLN A 277 -25.49 -4.50 -0.04
C GLN A 277 -25.12 -5.15 1.28
N LYS A 278 -26.00 -6.01 1.80
CA LYS A 278 -25.71 -6.76 3.02
C LYS A 278 -24.58 -7.75 2.77
N LEU A 279 -23.58 -7.72 3.62
CA LEU A 279 -22.46 -8.66 3.66
C LEU A 279 -22.59 -9.39 4.99
N VAL A 280 -22.89 -10.68 4.99
CA VAL A 280 -23.34 -11.40 6.19
C VAL A 280 -22.46 -12.62 6.43
N ILE A 281 -22.13 -12.84 7.70
CA ILE A 281 -21.58 -14.08 8.21
C ILE A 281 -22.76 -14.99 8.48
N GLU A 282 -23.00 -16.00 7.64
CA GLU A 282 -24.11 -16.93 7.84
C GLU A 282 -23.86 -17.76 9.11
N ASN A 283 -22.64 -18.27 9.26
CA ASN A 283 -22.17 -18.93 10.46
C ASN A 283 -20.65 -18.88 10.57
N ALA A 284 -20.15 -18.97 11.80
CA ALA A 284 -18.73 -19.20 12.10
C ALA A 284 -18.60 -20.43 13.00
N VAL A 285 -18.05 -21.53 12.49
CA VAL A 285 -18.00 -22.84 13.18
C VAL A 285 -16.59 -23.14 13.65
N VAL A 286 -16.45 -23.53 14.91
CA VAL A 286 -15.16 -23.96 15.49
C VAL A 286 -14.93 -25.44 15.21
N HIS A 287 -13.72 -25.76 14.77
CA HIS A 287 -13.26 -27.12 14.52
C HIS A 287 -11.99 -27.40 15.31
N GLU A 288 -11.83 -28.64 15.75
CA GLU A 288 -10.60 -29.14 16.39
C GLU A 288 -9.71 -29.84 15.36
N GLY A 289 -8.39 -29.67 15.48
CA GLY A 289 -7.38 -30.22 14.59
C GLY A 289 -6.77 -29.17 13.67
N LYS A 290 -6.27 -29.61 12.51
CA LYS A 290 -5.58 -28.73 11.56
C LYS A 290 -6.58 -28.10 10.60
N ALA A 291 -6.40 -26.81 10.30
CA ALA A 291 -7.20 -26.12 9.31
C ALA A 291 -6.89 -26.62 7.89
N PRO A 292 -7.83 -26.43 6.94
CA PRO A 292 -7.57 -26.64 5.52
C PRO A 292 -6.41 -25.76 5.05
N ARG A 293 -5.51 -26.34 4.25
CA ARG A 293 -4.36 -25.64 3.66
C ARG A 293 -4.19 -26.06 2.19
N GLY A 294 -3.46 -25.26 1.43
CA GLY A 294 -3.12 -25.55 0.03
C GLY A 294 -3.46 -24.42 -0.94
N GLU A 295 -4.27 -23.46 -0.50
CA GLU A 295 -4.49 -22.20 -1.22
C GLU A 295 -3.37 -21.19 -0.89
N LYS A 296 -2.94 -20.42 -1.90
CA LYS A 296 -2.01 -19.31 -1.68
C LYS A 296 -2.82 -18.10 -1.21
N ILE A 297 -2.58 -17.68 0.02
CA ILE A 297 -3.25 -16.53 0.63
C ILE A 297 -2.50 -15.25 0.24
N ALA A 298 -2.95 -14.64 -0.84
CA ALA A 298 -2.41 -13.38 -1.35
C ALA A 298 -3.49 -12.64 -2.13
N ARG A 299 -3.42 -11.30 -2.12
CA ARG A 299 -4.30 -10.48 -2.95
C ARG A 299 -4.11 -10.86 -4.43
N PRO A 300 -5.17 -11.28 -5.14
CA PRO A 300 -5.07 -11.51 -6.58
C PRO A 300 -4.87 -10.18 -7.30
N GLN A 301 -4.05 -10.22 -8.34
CA GLN A 301 -4.01 -9.11 -9.30
C GLN A 301 -5.39 -8.96 -9.97
N PRO A 302 -5.78 -7.77 -10.43
CA PRO A 302 -6.92 -7.62 -11.32
C PRO A 302 -6.81 -8.54 -12.53
N ASP A 303 -7.96 -8.90 -13.11
CA ASP A 303 -8.00 -9.61 -14.37
C ASP A 303 -7.65 -8.63 -15.51
N PHE A 304 -6.55 -8.90 -16.20
CA PHE A 304 -6.05 -8.11 -17.32
C PHE A 304 -6.33 -8.78 -18.68
N GLY A 305 -7.14 -9.84 -18.70
CA GLY A 305 -7.31 -10.68 -19.88
C GLY A 305 -5.99 -11.31 -20.31
N ASP A 306 -5.61 -11.10 -21.57
CA ASP A 306 -4.37 -11.64 -22.15
C ASP A 306 -3.13 -10.79 -21.83
N GLU A 307 -3.30 -9.59 -21.27
CA GLU A 307 -2.17 -8.74 -20.93
C GLU A 307 -1.55 -9.13 -19.57
N PRO A 308 -0.22 -9.03 -19.42
CA PRO A 308 0.42 -9.24 -18.13
C PRO A 308 0.13 -8.08 -17.16
N ALA A 309 0.13 -8.37 -15.86
CA ALA A 309 0.06 -7.35 -14.81
C ALA A 309 1.30 -6.43 -14.78
N LYS A 310 2.45 -6.97 -15.20
CA LYS A 310 3.75 -6.30 -15.14
C LYS A 310 4.62 -6.74 -16.31
N VAL A 311 5.33 -5.80 -16.92
CA VAL A 311 6.37 -6.08 -17.94
C VAL A 311 7.67 -5.41 -17.55
N SER A 312 8.79 -6.01 -17.96
CA SER A 312 10.10 -5.35 -17.89
C SER A 312 10.66 -5.22 -19.29
N VAL A 313 11.09 -4.02 -19.65
CA VAL A 313 11.69 -3.72 -20.96
C VAL A 313 13.04 -3.03 -20.77
N GLN A 314 13.97 -3.29 -21.67
CA GLN A 314 15.09 -2.38 -21.90
C GLN A 314 14.72 -1.37 -22.96
N HIS A 315 15.21 -0.15 -22.82
CA HIS A 315 14.86 0.98 -23.67
C HIS A 315 16.10 1.73 -24.14
N CYS A 316 16.12 2.04 -25.43
CA CYS A 316 17.07 2.94 -26.08
C CYS A 316 16.29 4.08 -26.73
N LEU A 317 16.57 5.33 -26.34
CA LEU A 317 15.96 6.51 -26.94
C LEU A 317 16.83 7.07 -28.06
N VAL A 318 16.26 7.25 -29.25
CA VAL A 318 16.89 8.04 -30.32
C VAL A 318 16.10 9.33 -30.50
N SER A 319 16.65 10.43 -29.97
CA SER A 319 16.08 11.78 -30.08
C SER A 319 16.59 12.51 -31.32
N PHE A 320 15.91 13.59 -31.71
CA PHE A 320 16.29 14.50 -32.79
C PHE A 320 16.11 15.96 -32.35
N LYS A 321 16.65 16.88 -33.15
CA LYS A 321 16.63 18.31 -32.87
C LYS A 321 15.21 18.83 -32.58
N GLY A 322 14.99 19.30 -31.36
CA GLY A 322 13.72 19.89 -30.91
C GLY A 322 12.67 18.89 -30.38
N ALA A 323 12.94 17.58 -30.38
CA ALA A 323 12.01 16.57 -29.87
C ALA A 323 11.98 16.51 -28.34
N ASN A 324 13.16 16.46 -27.71
CA ASN A 324 13.30 16.36 -26.27
C ASN A 324 13.97 17.64 -25.72
N PRO A 325 13.27 18.48 -24.93
CA PRO A 325 13.85 19.70 -24.34
C PRO A 325 15.06 19.44 -23.41
N GLY A 326 15.17 18.23 -22.85
CA GLY A 326 16.26 17.85 -21.96
C GLY A 326 17.52 17.34 -22.66
N ILE A 327 17.52 17.24 -24.00
CA ILE A 327 18.62 16.64 -24.76
C ILE A 327 18.96 17.54 -25.96
N THR A 328 20.23 17.92 -26.07
CA THR A 328 20.74 18.59 -27.27
C THR A 328 21.09 17.56 -28.33
N ALA A 329 20.22 17.41 -29.34
CA ALA A 329 20.46 16.55 -30.50
C ALA A 329 20.65 17.41 -31.77
N GLU A 330 21.70 17.13 -32.54
CA GLU A 330 21.98 17.85 -33.80
C GLU A 330 21.32 17.20 -35.03
N ARG A 331 21.01 15.90 -34.95
CA ARG A 331 20.43 15.12 -36.04
C ARG A 331 19.00 15.55 -36.36
N SER A 332 18.62 15.42 -37.63
CA SER A 332 17.27 15.60 -38.15
C SER A 332 16.34 14.45 -37.71
N LYS A 333 15.03 14.65 -37.92
CA LYS A 333 14.01 13.65 -37.59
C LYS A 333 14.17 12.39 -38.45
N GLU A 334 14.54 12.56 -39.71
CA GLU A 334 14.74 11.50 -40.69
C GLU A 334 15.98 10.66 -40.35
N GLU A 335 17.10 11.33 -40.01
CA GLU A 335 18.32 10.64 -39.54
C GLU A 335 18.09 9.85 -38.25
N ALA A 336 17.35 10.43 -37.30
CA ALA A 336 16.98 9.74 -36.07
C ALA A 336 16.11 8.50 -36.33
N LYS A 337 15.20 8.56 -37.32
CA LYS A 337 14.41 7.38 -37.71
C LYS A 337 15.30 6.28 -38.26
N LEU A 338 16.16 6.61 -39.23
CA LEU A 338 17.06 5.64 -39.86
C LEU A 338 17.96 4.96 -38.82
N LEU A 339 18.51 5.74 -37.89
CA LEU A 339 19.32 5.21 -36.79
C LEU A 339 18.50 4.29 -35.87
N ALA A 340 17.26 4.67 -35.53
CA ALA A 340 16.40 3.83 -34.69
C ALA A 340 16.06 2.49 -35.36
N ASP A 341 15.76 2.52 -36.67
CA ASP A 341 15.49 1.32 -37.46
C ASP A 341 16.74 0.41 -37.53
N GLU A 342 17.93 0.98 -37.73
CA GLU A 342 19.21 0.26 -37.72
C GLU A 342 19.49 -0.42 -36.36
N ILE A 343 19.36 0.32 -35.26
CA ILE A 343 19.58 -0.20 -33.90
C ILE A 343 18.61 -1.35 -33.61
N ALA A 344 17.34 -1.21 -33.99
CA ALA A 344 16.35 -2.25 -33.79
C ALA A 344 16.69 -3.51 -34.62
N GLU A 345 17.16 -3.36 -35.86
CA GLU A 345 17.58 -4.49 -36.69
C GLU A 345 18.80 -5.21 -36.08
N ARG A 346 19.81 -4.46 -35.64
CA ARG A 346 20.99 -4.98 -34.93
C ARG A 346 20.60 -5.76 -33.68
N ALA A 347 19.71 -5.19 -32.87
CA ALA A 347 19.19 -5.84 -31.67
C ALA A 347 18.40 -7.13 -32.00
N ARG A 348 17.58 -7.14 -33.07
CA ARG A 348 16.87 -8.34 -33.55
C ARG A 348 17.81 -9.43 -34.04
N LYS A 349 18.97 -9.05 -34.60
CA LYS A 349 20.04 -9.98 -35.01
C LYS A 349 20.85 -10.53 -33.83
N GLY A 350 20.53 -10.15 -32.60
CA GLY A 350 21.14 -10.68 -31.39
C GLY A 350 22.35 -9.89 -30.89
N GLU A 351 22.58 -8.68 -31.40
CA GLU A 351 23.60 -7.80 -30.84
C GLU A 351 23.28 -7.44 -29.37
N ASP A 352 24.32 -7.23 -28.56
CA ASP A 352 24.16 -6.89 -27.15
C ASP A 352 23.43 -5.55 -27.00
N PHE A 353 22.18 -5.63 -26.53
CA PHE A 353 21.34 -4.46 -26.34
C PHE A 353 21.89 -3.51 -25.27
N ASN A 354 22.68 -3.99 -24.30
CA ASN A 354 23.34 -3.11 -23.34
C ASN A 354 24.41 -2.25 -24.01
N ALA A 355 25.15 -2.80 -24.98
CA ALA A 355 26.15 -2.05 -25.75
C ALA A 355 25.44 -0.99 -26.62
N LEU A 356 24.37 -1.38 -27.31
CA LEU A 356 23.57 -0.48 -28.13
C LEU A 356 22.98 0.69 -27.31
N ILE A 357 22.46 0.43 -26.11
CA ILE A 357 21.94 1.50 -25.22
C ILE A 357 23.07 2.46 -24.82
N ARG A 358 24.25 1.95 -24.43
CA ARG A 358 25.37 2.81 -24.02
C ARG A 358 25.91 3.66 -25.16
N GLU A 359 25.90 3.13 -26.38
CA GLU A 359 26.44 3.82 -27.55
C GLU A 359 25.46 4.86 -28.11
N TYR A 360 24.17 4.54 -28.17
CA TYR A 360 23.22 5.33 -28.95
C TYR A 360 22.10 5.99 -28.15
N SER A 361 21.82 5.54 -26.93
CA SER A 361 20.70 6.09 -26.18
C SER A 361 20.95 7.55 -25.83
N ALA A 362 19.95 8.37 -26.09
CA ALA A 362 19.94 9.77 -25.71
C ALA A 362 19.65 9.94 -24.21
N ASP A 363 19.07 8.93 -23.56
CA ASP A 363 18.89 8.91 -22.11
C ASP A 363 20.21 8.68 -21.38
N PRO A 364 20.44 9.35 -20.23
CA PRO A 364 21.69 9.21 -19.50
C PRO A 364 21.85 7.77 -18.96
N VAL A 365 23.03 7.20 -19.18
CA VAL A 365 23.42 5.91 -18.62
C VAL A 365 24.39 6.12 -17.45
N ARG A 366 24.04 5.57 -16.28
CA ARG A 366 24.90 5.69 -15.09
C ARG A 366 26.20 4.90 -15.28
N PRO A 367 27.36 5.44 -14.87
CA PRO A 367 28.61 4.68 -14.85
C PRO A 367 28.46 3.40 -14.01
N GLY A 368 28.90 2.26 -14.56
CA GLY A 368 28.82 0.96 -13.87
C GLY A 368 27.44 0.29 -13.89
N ASP A 369 26.42 0.88 -14.53
CA ASP A 369 25.11 0.23 -14.68
C ASP A 369 25.24 -1.04 -15.53
N THR A 370 24.94 -2.19 -14.92
CA THR A 370 25.08 -3.50 -15.57
C THR A 370 23.95 -3.80 -16.54
N GLN A 371 22.80 -3.12 -16.39
CA GLN A 371 21.61 -3.30 -17.22
C GLN A 371 20.93 -1.95 -17.51
N PRO A 372 21.55 -1.11 -18.37
CA PRO A 372 21.04 0.22 -18.65
C PRO A 372 19.68 0.18 -19.35
N GLY A 373 18.92 1.26 -19.21
CA GLY A 373 17.62 1.45 -19.85
C GLY A 373 16.53 0.49 -19.35
N LEU A 374 16.68 -0.11 -18.16
CA LEU A 374 15.69 -1.02 -17.61
C LEU A 374 14.48 -0.24 -17.06
N TYR A 375 13.30 -0.52 -17.61
CA TYR A 375 12.02 -0.04 -17.11
C TYR A 375 11.14 -1.22 -16.70
N THR A 376 10.49 -1.11 -15.55
CA THR A 376 9.41 -2.02 -15.15
C THR A 376 8.10 -1.27 -15.15
N LEU A 377 7.11 -1.80 -15.86
CA LEU A 377 5.82 -1.15 -16.09
C LEU A 377 4.70 -2.00 -15.49
N LEU A 378 3.79 -1.34 -14.78
CA LEU A 378 2.56 -1.95 -14.25
C LEU A 378 1.39 -1.69 -15.18
N ASN A 379 0.55 -2.70 -15.36
CA ASN A 379 -0.72 -2.52 -16.04
C ASN A 379 -1.65 -1.64 -15.19
N THR A 380 -2.70 -1.12 -15.82
CA THR A 380 -3.65 -0.23 -15.17
C THR A 380 -4.35 -0.89 -14.00
N GLY A 381 -4.06 -0.43 -12.78
CA GLY A 381 -4.59 -1.00 -11.54
C GLY A 381 -3.81 -2.20 -10.99
N ALA A 382 -2.73 -2.63 -11.64
CA ALA A 382 -1.80 -3.61 -11.07
C ALA A 382 -1.02 -3.00 -9.90
N PHE A 383 -0.68 -3.84 -8.93
CA PHE A 383 0.08 -3.44 -7.74
C PHE A 383 1.39 -4.24 -7.61
N ASP A 384 2.40 -3.68 -6.96
CA ASP A 384 3.71 -4.34 -6.75
C ASP A 384 4.09 -4.35 -5.27
N VAL A 385 3.53 -5.34 -4.56
CA VAL A 385 3.74 -5.54 -3.13
C VAL A 385 5.22 -5.56 -2.76
N SER A 386 6.08 -6.14 -3.61
CA SER A 386 7.51 -6.25 -3.32
C SER A 386 8.20 -4.89 -3.29
N PHE A 387 7.85 -4.01 -4.22
CA PHE A 387 8.37 -2.64 -4.26
C PHE A 387 7.77 -1.80 -3.14
N GLU A 388 6.44 -1.90 -2.93
CA GLU A 388 5.74 -1.15 -1.90
C GLU A 388 6.27 -1.49 -0.50
N ARG A 389 6.52 -2.78 -0.23
CA ARG A 389 7.05 -3.22 1.06
C ARG A 389 8.49 -2.74 1.27
N ALA A 390 9.34 -2.89 0.27
CA ALA A 390 10.71 -2.39 0.34
C ALA A 390 10.74 -0.88 0.59
N ASN A 391 9.86 -0.13 -0.07
CA ASN A 391 9.72 1.31 0.12
C ASN A 391 9.28 1.66 1.54
N PHE A 392 8.26 0.97 2.07
CA PHE A 392 7.79 1.17 3.44
C PHE A 392 8.87 0.87 4.48
N ASP A 393 9.57 -0.25 4.35
CA ASP A 393 10.65 -0.63 5.27
C ASP A 393 11.81 0.38 5.19
N ALA A 394 12.15 0.87 4.00
CA ALA A 394 13.16 1.91 3.82
C ALA A 394 12.74 3.24 4.45
N SER A 395 11.51 3.70 4.22
CA SER A 395 10.97 4.92 4.83
C SER A 395 10.96 4.84 6.36
N ASN A 396 10.56 3.70 6.92
CA ASN A 396 10.57 3.51 8.38
C ASN A 396 11.98 3.51 8.97
N LYS A 397 12.95 2.85 8.31
CA LYS A 397 14.35 2.90 8.73
C LYS A 397 14.89 4.33 8.71
N TRP A 398 14.61 5.07 7.63
CA TRP A 398 15.03 6.46 7.51
C TRP A 398 14.40 7.33 8.60
N ARG A 399 13.07 7.21 8.81
CA ARG A 399 12.34 7.97 9.83
C ARG A 399 12.89 7.73 11.23
N LYS A 400 13.08 6.46 11.62
CA LYS A 400 13.64 6.10 12.93
C LYS A 400 15.05 6.66 13.10
N ALA A 401 15.91 6.51 12.09
CA ALA A 401 17.24 7.09 12.14
C ALA A 401 17.20 8.62 12.26
N ASN A 402 16.31 9.29 11.52
CA ASN A 402 16.15 10.74 11.59
C ASN A 402 15.65 11.21 12.97
N GLU A 403 14.70 10.51 13.58
CA GLU A 403 14.27 10.75 14.96
C GLU A 403 15.45 10.57 15.94
N ASP A 404 16.17 9.46 15.85
CA ASP A 404 17.33 9.18 16.70
C ASP A 404 18.44 10.26 16.57
N TYR A 405 18.72 10.72 15.34
CA TYR A 405 19.70 11.77 15.11
C TYR A 405 19.24 13.14 15.61
N ARG A 406 17.94 13.45 15.50
CA ARG A 406 17.37 14.68 16.07
C ARG A 406 17.46 14.69 17.59
N ASP A 407 17.23 13.54 18.23
CA ASP A 407 17.39 13.40 19.68
C ASP A 407 18.84 13.53 20.13
N LYS A 408 19.80 13.01 19.36
CA LYS A 408 21.24 13.19 19.60
C LYS A 408 21.67 14.65 19.40
N GLN A 409 21.15 15.30 18.36
CA GLN A 409 21.39 16.71 18.10
C GLN A 409 20.87 17.58 19.24
N ALA A 410 19.67 17.30 19.75
CA ALA A 410 19.09 18.01 20.88
C ALA A 410 19.87 17.83 22.20
N LYS A 411 20.74 16.82 22.27
CA LYS A 411 21.64 16.53 23.40
C LYS A 411 23.09 16.98 23.15
N ASP A 412 23.33 17.72 22.06
CA ASP A 412 24.67 18.14 21.61
C ASP A 412 25.67 16.97 21.40
N GLU A 413 25.15 15.74 21.16
CA GLU A 413 25.97 14.54 20.92
C GLU A 413 26.46 14.43 19.46
N VAL A 414 25.77 15.14 18.55
CA VAL A 414 26.02 15.16 17.09
C VAL A 414 25.78 16.57 16.57
N THR A 415 26.63 17.05 15.68
CA THR A 415 26.44 18.32 14.96
C THR A 415 25.39 18.22 13.85
N GLN A 416 24.85 19.36 13.42
CA GLN A 416 23.91 19.39 12.28
C GLN A 416 24.54 18.83 10.99
N GLU A 417 25.83 19.10 10.76
CA GLU A 417 26.57 18.62 9.59
C GLU A 417 26.73 17.09 9.62
N GLU A 418 27.12 16.53 10.77
CA GLU A 418 27.24 15.09 10.96
C GLU A 418 25.90 14.36 10.77
N MET A 419 24.81 14.93 11.31
CA MET A 419 23.46 14.40 11.09
C MET A 419 23.10 14.39 9.59
N MET A 420 23.27 15.51 8.89
CA MET A 420 22.92 15.61 7.47
C MET A 420 23.74 14.65 6.62
N SER A 421 25.04 14.53 6.89
CA SER A 421 25.94 13.60 6.22
C SER A 421 25.53 12.14 6.46
N ALA A 422 25.23 11.77 7.71
CA ALA A 422 24.81 10.42 8.04
C ALA A 422 23.46 10.04 7.41
N LEU A 423 22.48 10.95 7.43
CA LEU A 423 21.17 10.71 6.82
C LEU A 423 21.24 10.66 5.30
N GLN A 424 22.13 11.45 4.67
CA GLN A 424 22.38 11.37 3.24
C GLN A 424 22.99 10.03 2.85
N LYS A 425 23.99 9.56 3.60
CA LYS A 425 24.59 8.24 3.39
C LYS A 425 23.58 7.11 3.55
N LEU A 426 22.78 7.14 4.62
CA LEU A 426 21.72 6.17 4.85
C LEU A 426 20.71 6.18 3.70
N ARG A 427 20.32 7.36 3.21
CA ARG A 427 19.42 7.50 2.07
C ARG A 427 20.01 6.83 0.81
N GLU A 428 21.29 7.03 0.53
CA GLU A 428 21.97 6.40 -0.61
C GLU A 428 22.00 4.87 -0.48
N GLU A 429 22.32 4.36 0.70
CA GLU A 429 22.31 2.91 1.00
C GLU A 429 20.91 2.30 0.81
N LEU A 430 19.88 2.95 1.36
CA LEU A 430 18.49 2.51 1.23
C LEU A 430 18.06 2.52 -0.24
N MET A 431 18.34 3.60 -0.97
CA MET A 431 18.01 3.72 -2.40
C MET A 431 18.75 2.69 -3.26
N ALA A 432 20.00 2.36 -2.92
CA ALA A 432 20.77 1.33 -3.61
C ALA A 432 20.20 -0.09 -3.38
N SER A 433 19.55 -0.31 -2.25
CA SER A 433 18.91 -1.59 -1.90
C SER A 433 17.49 -1.76 -2.45
N MET A 434 16.89 -0.71 -3.00
CA MET A 434 15.52 -0.74 -3.50
C MET A 434 15.39 -1.65 -4.73
N PRO A 435 14.30 -2.44 -4.84
CA PRO A 435 14.00 -3.13 -6.09
C PRO A 435 13.75 -2.12 -7.22
N PRO A 436 13.90 -2.54 -8.50
CA PRO A 436 13.62 -1.67 -9.63
C PRO A 436 12.22 -1.05 -9.53
N ARG A 437 12.14 0.27 -9.72
CA ARG A 437 10.87 0.98 -9.62
C ARG A 437 9.91 0.50 -10.69
N SER A 438 8.74 0.08 -10.24
CA SER A 438 7.58 -0.22 -11.08
C SER A 438 6.81 1.08 -11.36
N ALA A 439 6.62 1.41 -12.63
CA ALA A 439 5.91 2.61 -13.06
C ALA A 439 4.53 2.25 -13.65
N PRO A 440 3.43 2.86 -13.18
CA PRO A 440 2.12 2.68 -13.81
C PRO A 440 2.14 3.12 -15.27
N ARG A 441 1.61 2.30 -16.18
CA ARG A 441 1.66 2.57 -17.64
C ARG A 441 1.00 3.88 -18.06
N GLU A 442 0.09 4.42 -17.26
CA GLU A 442 -0.63 5.68 -17.49
C GLU A 442 0.19 6.90 -17.11
N GLN A 443 1.21 6.72 -16.26
CA GLN A 443 2.17 7.77 -15.93
C GLN A 443 3.32 7.83 -16.94
N MET A 444 3.37 6.87 -17.87
CA MET A 444 4.37 6.79 -18.92
C MET A 444 3.86 7.39 -20.22
N VAL A 445 4.79 7.68 -21.14
CA VAL A 445 4.48 8.07 -22.51
C VAL A 445 3.59 7.00 -23.15
N ALA A 446 2.43 7.39 -23.68
CA ALA A 446 1.37 6.45 -24.09
C ALA A 446 1.83 5.47 -25.17
N GLY A 447 2.56 5.94 -26.19
CA GLY A 447 3.12 5.09 -27.24
C GLY A 447 4.17 4.12 -26.72
N PHE A 448 5.02 4.59 -25.79
CA PHE A 448 6.04 3.77 -25.13
C PHE A 448 5.39 2.62 -24.38
N SER A 449 4.40 2.91 -23.52
CA SER A 449 3.75 1.87 -22.73
C SER A 449 2.93 0.92 -23.59
N ARG A 450 2.17 1.40 -24.58
CA ARG A 450 1.46 0.52 -25.53
C ARG A 450 2.40 -0.46 -26.23
N THR A 451 3.55 0.02 -26.71
CA THR A 451 4.54 -0.83 -27.39
C THR A 451 5.17 -1.83 -26.42
N ALA A 452 5.52 -1.41 -25.20
CA ALA A 452 6.12 -2.28 -24.20
C ALA A 452 5.23 -3.49 -23.85
N PHE A 453 3.91 -3.27 -23.72
CA PHE A 453 2.94 -4.34 -23.41
C PHE A 453 2.60 -5.21 -24.63
N SER A 454 2.71 -4.69 -25.86
CA SER A 454 2.41 -5.46 -27.07
C SER A 454 3.51 -6.45 -27.47
N LEU A 455 4.75 -6.23 -27.01
CA LEU A 455 5.89 -7.10 -27.31
C LEU A 455 5.80 -8.44 -26.59
N LYS A 456 6.27 -9.52 -27.21
CA LYS A 456 6.54 -10.80 -26.55
C LYS A 456 7.89 -10.78 -25.84
N VAL A 457 8.08 -11.65 -24.85
CA VAL A 457 9.38 -11.80 -24.17
C VAL A 457 10.48 -12.12 -25.19
N GLY A 458 11.55 -11.32 -25.17
CA GLY A 458 12.68 -11.38 -26.09
C GLY A 458 12.52 -10.53 -27.37
N GLU A 459 11.30 -10.06 -27.67
CA GLU A 459 11.02 -9.30 -28.88
C GLU A 459 11.55 -7.86 -28.79
N VAL A 460 11.98 -7.33 -29.95
CA VAL A 460 12.44 -5.95 -30.12
C VAL A 460 11.46 -5.15 -30.98
N GLY A 461 10.87 -4.12 -30.39
CA GLY A 461 9.95 -3.19 -31.03
C GLY A 461 10.49 -1.77 -31.11
N ILE A 462 9.78 -0.95 -31.89
CA ILE A 462 10.01 0.49 -31.97
C ILE A 462 8.68 1.18 -31.70
N CYS A 463 8.66 2.11 -30.75
CA CYS A 463 7.62 3.13 -30.69
C CYS A 463 8.06 4.30 -31.57
N GLU A 464 7.34 4.51 -32.67
CA GLU A 464 7.57 5.62 -33.59
C GLU A 464 7.30 6.96 -32.91
N TYR A 465 8.03 7.99 -33.34
CA TYR A 465 7.77 9.35 -32.88
C TYR A 465 6.33 9.79 -33.22
N HIS A 466 5.66 10.36 -32.23
CA HIS A 466 4.37 11.02 -32.39
C HIS A 466 4.33 12.27 -31.49
N PRO A 467 3.89 13.44 -31.99
CA PRO A 467 3.94 14.69 -31.23
C PRO A 467 3.17 14.65 -29.90
N GLU A 468 2.15 13.81 -29.80
CA GLU A 468 1.33 13.66 -28.60
C GLU A 468 1.69 12.40 -27.78
N ASP A 469 1.91 11.29 -28.47
CA ASP A 469 1.93 9.95 -27.87
C ASP A 469 3.35 9.40 -27.67
N SER A 470 4.36 10.00 -28.32
CA SER A 470 5.76 9.60 -28.28
C SER A 470 6.67 10.77 -28.64
N LYS A 471 6.57 11.84 -27.85
CA LYS A 471 7.11 13.17 -28.22
C LYS A 471 8.63 13.30 -28.15
N PHE A 472 9.32 12.40 -27.45
CA PHE A 472 10.74 12.54 -27.14
C PHE A 472 11.67 11.95 -28.22
N GLY A 473 11.12 11.22 -29.19
CA GLY A 473 11.88 10.59 -30.26
C GLY A 473 11.35 9.20 -30.58
N TYR A 474 12.26 8.35 -31.07
CA TYR A 474 12.00 6.95 -31.37
C TYR A 474 12.49 6.08 -30.21
N HIS A 475 11.62 5.21 -29.71
CA HIS A 475 11.95 4.36 -28.56
C HIS A 475 12.11 2.91 -29.02
N ILE A 476 13.35 2.42 -29.02
CA ILE A 476 13.63 1.01 -29.28
C ILE A 476 13.51 0.28 -27.96
N MET A 477 12.71 -0.79 -27.92
CA MET A 477 12.44 -1.54 -26.71
C MET A 477 12.67 -3.02 -26.92
N LYS A 478 13.30 -3.67 -25.95
CA LYS A 478 13.41 -5.13 -25.88
C LYS A 478 12.67 -5.62 -24.64
N ARG A 479 11.65 -6.47 -24.81
CA ARG A 479 10.93 -7.03 -23.65
C ARG A 479 11.76 -8.14 -23.01
N LEU A 480 11.95 -8.05 -21.70
CA LEU A 480 12.68 -9.03 -20.89
C LEU A 480 11.77 -9.98 -20.12
N LYS A 481 10.64 -9.47 -19.63
CA LYS A 481 9.64 -10.21 -18.83
C LYS A 481 8.23 -9.77 -19.22
#